data_AF-A0A3D4TJT4-F1
#
_entry.id   AF-A0A3D4TJT4-F1
#
_cell.length_a   1.000
_cell.length_b   1.000
_cell.length_c   1.000
_cell.angle_alpha   90.00
_cell.angle_beta   90.00
_cell.angle_gamma   90.00
#
_symmetry.space_group_name_H-M   'P 1'
#
loop_
_entity.id
_entity.type
_entity.pdbx_description
1 polymer ?
#
loop_
_entity_poly.entity_id
_entity_poly.type
_entity_poly.pdbx_seq_one_letter_code
_entity_poly.pdbx_strand_id
1 'polypeptide(L)'
;MNVRNPAVRFGLLPAGIALALAPAFASAQEAKGTTDLDRISVTGSRIRGASVETQQPILTMTRESLEKQGFSSVADVLNNLTSAGSPAISRSESLASGENVGGYYVDIRNLGAQRTLVLMNGKRLGATTAGYQDLSQIPMSAVERIEILK
;
A
#
# COMPACT_ATOMS: atom_id res chain seq x y z
N MET A 1 -10.52 95.68 -31.20
CA MET A 1 -11.69 94.85 -30.80
C MET A 1 -11.19 93.41 -30.69
N ASN A 2 -10.91 92.85 -29.50
CA ASN A 2 -11.86 92.21 -28.56
C ASN A 2 -12.75 91.17 -29.31
N VAL A 3 -12.87 89.87 -28.98
CA VAL A 3 -12.77 89.14 -27.69
C VAL A 3 -12.67 87.60 -27.93
N ARG A 4 -11.75 86.95 -27.19
CA ARG A 4 -11.76 85.68 -26.40
C ARG A 4 -12.77 84.52 -26.66
N ASN A 5 -12.22 83.30 -26.55
CA ASN A 5 -12.86 82.00 -26.22
C ASN A 5 -13.77 82.08 -24.96
N PRO A 6 -14.75 81.16 -24.77
CA PRO A 6 -14.52 80.08 -23.79
C PRO A 6 -15.26 78.75 -24.03
N ALA A 7 -14.74 77.71 -23.36
CA ALA A 7 -15.31 76.39 -23.17
C ALA A 7 -16.48 76.38 -22.17
N VAL A 8 -17.43 75.42 -22.30
CA VAL A 8 -18.17 74.85 -21.16
C VAL A 8 -18.50 73.38 -21.42
N ARG A 9 -18.03 72.53 -20.50
CA ARG A 9 -18.44 71.14 -20.26
C ARG A 9 -19.69 71.10 -19.39
N PHE A 10 -20.48 70.03 -19.50
CA PHE A 10 -21.17 69.25 -18.45
C PHE A 10 -22.65 68.97 -18.74
N GLY A 11 -23.05 67.70 -18.62
CA GLY A 11 -24.43 67.35 -18.27
C GLY A 11 -24.90 65.95 -18.67
N LEU A 12 -24.77 64.99 -17.74
CA LEU A 12 -25.70 63.89 -17.41
C LEU A 12 -26.09 62.76 -18.42
N LEU A 13 -25.77 61.52 -18.00
CA LEU A 13 -26.52 60.24 -18.19
C LEU A 13 -27.98 60.34 -17.65
N PRO A 14 -28.97 59.47 -17.98
CA PRO A 14 -28.85 57.99 -18.13
C PRO A 14 -29.85 57.25 -19.08
N ALA A 15 -29.71 55.92 -19.11
CA ALA A 15 -30.74 54.88 -19.32
C ALA A 15 -31.29 54.60 -20.74
N GLY A 16 -31.17 53.33 -21.16
CA GLY A 16 -31.94 52.80 -22.29
C GLY A 16 -31.38 51.49 -22.84
N ILE A 17 -31.80 50.38 -22.25
CA ILE A 17 -31.50 49.01 -22.67
C ILE A 17 -32.04 48.78 -24.09
N ALA A 18 -31.18 48.40 -25.03
CA ALA A 18 -31.57 47.76 -26.29
C ALA A 18 -30.51 46.73 -26.70
N LEU A 19 -30.72 45.52 -26.21
CA LEU A 19 -30.05 44.29 -26.60
C LEU A 19 -30.63 43.83 -27.95
N ALA A 20 -29.88 43.94 -29.06
CA ALA A 20 -30.19 43.17 -30.28
C ALA A 20 -29.04 43.16 -31.31
N LEU A 21 -28.43 41.97 -31.47
CA LEU A 21 -27.85 41.42 -32.71
C LEU A 21 -26.64 42.12 -33.36
N ALA A 22 -25.47 41.96 -32.73
CA ALA A 22 -24.23 41.78 -33.49
C ALA A 22 -23.51 40.52 -32.96
N PRO A 23 -23.17 39.53 -33.80
CA PRO A 23 -22.31 38.45 -33.37
C PRO A 23 -20.91 39.05 -33.18
N ALA A 24 -20.55 39.33 -31.94
CA ALA A 24 -19.15 39.47 -31.57
C ALA A 24 -18.52 38.09 -31.78
N PHE A 25 -17.68 37.97 -32.81
CA PHE A 25 -16.81 36.82 -32.99
C PHE A 25 -15.93 36.68 -31.74
N ALA A 26 -16.36 35.84 -30.80
CA ALA A 26 -15.49 35.33 -29.77
C ALA A 26 -14.49 34.41 -30.48
N SER A 27 -13.26 34.86 -30.66
CA SER A 27 -12.15 33.99 -30.99
C SER A 27 -12.04 32.95 -29.88
N ALA A 28 -12.39 31.70 -30.20
CA ALA A 28 -12.09 30.57 -29.37
C ALA A 28 -10.57 30.54 -29.18
N GLN A 29 -10.11 30.84 -27.96
CA GLN A 29 -8.74 30.53 -27.58
C GLN A 29 -8.61 29.01 -27.67
N GLU A 30 -7.92 28.56 -28.71
CA GLU A 30 -7.61 27.17 -28.95
C GLU A 30 -6.94 26.62 -27.67
N ALA A 31 -7.66 25.74 -26.99
CA ALA A 31 -7.15 25.05 -25.81
C ALA A 31 -5.91 24.28 -26.26
N LYS A 32 -4.71 24.81 -25.96
CA LYS A 32 -3.47 24.06 -26.06
C LYS A 32 -3.70 22.75 -25.32
N GLY A 33 -3.76 21.66 -26.08
CA GLY A 33 -3.94 20.32 -25.56
C GLY A 33 -2.97 20.06 -24.42
N THR A 34 -3.43 19.30 -23.44
CA THR A 34 -2.61 18.80 -22.34
C THR A 34 -1.34 18.17 -22.93
N THR A 35 -0.19 18.78 -22.70
CA THR A 35 1.10 18.16 -23.02
C THR A 35 1.26 16.97 -22.09
N ASP A 36 1.07 15.76 -22.60
CA ASP A 36 1.41 14.54 -21.89
C ASP A 36 2.95 14.50 -21.82
N LEU A 37 3.49 14.79 -20.63
CA LEU A 37 4.92 14.82 -20.42
C LEU A 37 5.41 13.38 -20.35
N ASP A 38 6.24 12.99 -21.31
CA ASP A 38 6.92 11.70 -21.30
C ASP A 38 7.82 11.58 -20.05
N ARG A 39 7.98 10.37 -19.52
CA ARG A 39 8.65 10.15 -18.23
C ARG A 39 10.11 10.63 -18.29
N ILE A 40 10.40 11.77 -17.66
CA ILE A 40 11.75 12.34 -17.58
C ILE A 40 12.56 11.56 -16.55
N SER A 41 13.45 10.69 -17.04
CA SER A 41 14.41 9.96 -16.20
C SER A 41 15.68 10.81 -15.99
N VAL A 42 15.90 11.28 -14.76
CA VAL A 42 17.08 12.08 -14.41
C VAL A 42 18.18 11.14 -13.92
N THR A 43 19.16 10.87 -14.77
CA THR A 43 20.30 9.95 -14.53
C THR A 43 21.32 10.44 -13.49
N GLY A 44 21.06 11.56 -12.81
CA GLY A 44 21.94 12.14 -11.78
C GLY A 44 21.31 12.32 -10.39
N SER A 45 20.08 11.86 -10.18
CA SER A 45 19.45 11.96 -8.85
C SER A 45 20.00 10.89 -7.91
N ARG A 46 20.50 11.29 -6.73
CA ARG A 46 20.82 10.35 -5.63
C ARG A 46 19.56 9.69 -5.04
N ILE A 47 18.37 10.11 -5.44
CA ILE A 47 17.12 9.50 -5.07
C ILE A 47 16.82 8.43 -6.12
N ARG A 48 17.02 7.16 -5.76
CA ARG A 48 16.63 6.01 -6.57
C ARG A 48 15.11 6.08 -6.81
N GLY A 49 14.71 6.44 -8.02
CA GLY A 49 13.30 6.49 -8.40
C GLY A 49 12.64 5.13 -8.20
N ALA A 50 11.63 5.09 -7.33
CA ALA A 50 10.39 4.30 -7.30
C ALA A 50 10.34 2.81 -7.74
N SER A 51 11.43 2.17 -8.20
CA SER A 51 11.46 0.73 -8.50
C SER A 51 11.79 -0.13 -7.28
N VAL A 52 12.15 0.50 -6.15
CA VAL A 52 12.37 -0.15 -4.85
C VAL A 52 11.16 -0.01 -3.94
N GLU A 53 10.19 0.84 -4.28
CA GLU A 53 9.11 1.27 -3.38
C GLU A 53 7.98 0.23 -3.23
N THR A 54 7.98 -0.84 -4.03
CA THR A 54 6.92 -1.87 -4.01
C THR A 54 7.42 -3.31 -4.06
N GLN A 55 8.71 -3.56 -3.85
CA GLN A 55 9.17 -4.93 -3.63
C GLN A 55 9.10 -5.21 -2.13
N GLN A 56 7.93 -5.68 -1.67
CA GLN A 56 7.88 -6.29 -0.34
C GLN A 56 8.85 -7.49 -0.33
N PRO A 57 9.82 -7.54 0.58
CA PRO A 57 10.81 -8.59 0.58
C PRO A 57 10.16 -9.94 0.91
N ILE A 58 10.01 -10.78 -0.10
CA ILE A 58 9.57 -12.17 0.03
C ILE A 58 10.79 -13.02 0.35
N LEU A 59 10.73 -13.78 1.44
CA LEU A 59 11.70 -14.82 1.72
C LEU A 59 11.12 -16.17 1.36
N THR A 60 11.82 -16.87 0.48
CA THR A 60 11.40 -18.15 -0.05
C THR A 60 12.35 -19.22 0.47
N MET A 61 11.81 -20.20 1.19
CA MET A 61 12.53 -21.38 1.67
C MET A 61 12.09 -22.58 0.84
N THR A 62 13.00 -23.10 0.01
CA THR A 62 12.77 -24.27 -0.84
C THR A 62 12.90 -25.57 -0.06
N ARG A 63 12.33 -26.66 -0.58
CA ARG A 63 12.45 -28.00 0.01
C ARG A 63 13.89 -28.39 0.35
N GLU A 64 14.83 -28.18 -0.57
CA GLU A 64 16.24 -28.49 -0.35
C GLU A 64 16.81 -27.73 0.86
N SER A 65 16.43 -26.45 1.02
CA SER A 65 16.85 -25.64 2.18
C SER A 65 16.23 -26.15 3.48
N LEU A 66 14.97 -26.61 3.44
CA LEU A 66 14.28 -27.15 4.61
C LEU A 66 14.88 -28.50 5.03
N GLU A 67 15.20 -29.37 4.08
CA GLU A 67 15.84 -30.66 4.33
C GLU A 67 17.26 -30.49 4.92
N LYS A 68 18.03 -29.53 4.39
CA LYS A 68 19.37 -29.19 4.94
C LYS A 68 19.31 -28.67 6.38
N GLN A 69 18.25 -27.98 6.75
CA GLN A 69 18.06 -27.45 8.11
C GLN A 69 17.54 -28.51 9.09
N GLY A 70 16.99 -29.63 8.60
CA GLY A 70 16.57 -30.76 9.44
C GLY A 70 15.36 -30.49 10.34
N PHE A 71 14.54 -29.50 10.01
CA PHE A 71 13.38 -29.14 10.84
C PHE A 71 12.28 -30.21 10.76
N SER A 72 11.77 -30.60 11.93
CA SER A 72 10.68 -31.57 12.09
C SER A 72 9.28 -30.98 11.94
N SER A 73 9.11 -29.67 12.16
CA SER A 73 7.82 -28.98 12.05
C SER A 73 7.94 -27.64 11.32
N VAL A 74 6.86 -27.19 10.68
CA VAL A 74 6.79 -25.87 10.03
C VAL A 74 7.01 -24.76 11.06
N ALA A 75 6.51 -24.97 12.28
CA ALA A 75 6.66 -24.02 13.36
C ALA A 75 8.13 -23.82 13.77
N ASP A 76 8.94 -24.88 13.77
CA ASP A 76 10.37 -24.77 14.09
C ASP A 76 11.13 -23.98 13.02
N VAL A 77 10.76 -24.17 11.75
CA VAL A 77 11.27 -23.36 10.63
C VAL A 77 10.94 -21.89 10.89
N LEU A 78 9.67 -21.60 11.20
CA LEU A 78 9.17 -20.25 11.43
C LEU A 78 9.79 -19.59 12.66
N ASN A 79 10.04 -20.33 13.74
CA ASN A 79 10.72 -19.83 14.94
C ASN A 79 12.19 -19.48 14.70
N ASN A 80 12.85 -20.12 13.72
CA ASN A 80 14.22 -19.80 13.35
C ASN A 80 14.34 -18.50 12.52
N LEU A 81 13.22 -17.97 12.02
CA LEU A 81 13.25 -16.73 11.24
C LEU A 81 13.50 -15.52 12.14
N THR A 82 14.46 -14.69 11.73
CA THR A 82 14.76 -13.40 12.36
C THR A 82 13.59 -12.41 12.34
N SER A 83 12.58 -12.67 11.51
CA SER A 83 11.36 -11.85 11.41
C SER A 83 10.18 -12.42 12.19
N ALA A 84 10.30 -13.62 12.74
CA ALA A 84 9.31 -14.17 13.64
C ALA A 84 9.48 -13.54 15.02
N GLY A 85 8.39 -12.99 15.55
CA GLY A 85 8.30 -12.60 16.95
C GLY A 85 7.98 -13.82 17.82
N SER A 86 8.14 -13.66 19.13
CA SER A 86 7.68 -14.67 20.09
C SER A 86 6.16 -14.64 20.17
N PRO A 87 5.43 -15.71 19.81
CA PRO A 87 3.99 -15.75 19.99
C PRO A 87 3.63 -15.60 21.48
N ALA A 88 2.53 -14.90 21.77
CA ALA A 88 2.05 -14.71 23.15
C ALA A 88 1.61 -16.02 23.84
N ILE A 89 1.37 -17.09 23.06
CA ILE A 89 1.04 -18.43 23.56
C ILE A 89 1.98 -19.41 22.87
N SER A 90 2.78 -20.11 23.66
CA SER A 90 3.73 -21.12 23.18
C SER A 90 3.46 -22.46 23.89
N ARG A 91 3.83 -23.58 23.24
CA ARG A 91 3.76 -24.92 23.85
C ARG A 91 4.63 -25.06 25.10
N SER A 92 5.66 -24.21 25.25
CA SER A 92 6.55 -24.18 26.40
C SER A 92 5.95 -23.44 27.61
N GLU A 93 4.84 -22.72 27.45
CA GLU A 93 4.19 -21.98 28.53
C GLU A 93 3.40 -22.92 29.43
N SER A 94 4.08 -23.47 30.44
CA SER A 94 3.53 -24.42 31.43
C SER A 94 2.32 -23.87 32.22
N LEU A 95 2.18 -22.55 32.33
CA LEU A 95 1.10 -21.88 33.07
C LEU A 95 -0.05 -21.41 32.18
N ALA A 96 0.03 -21.59 30.86
CA ALA A 96 -1.03 -21.20 29.95
C ALA A 96 -2.22 -22.17 30.04
N SER A 97 -3.44 -21.64 30.02
CA SER A 97 -4.68 -22.43 30.03
C SER A 97 -5.66 -21.92 28.96
N GLY A 98 -6.36 -22.84 28.29
CA GLY A 98 -7.34 -22.54 27.24
C GLY A 98 -7.22 -23.43 26.00
N GLU A 99 -8.24 -23.42 25.14
CA GLU A 99 -8.36 -24.23 23.91
C GLU A 99 -7.16 -24.11 22.96
N ASN A 100 -6.52 -22.93 22.94
CA ASN A 100 -5.40 -22.65 22.05
C ASN A 100 -4.04 -23.08 22.64
N VAL A 101 -3.99 -23.57 23.88
CA VAL A 101 -2.71 -23.95 24.50
C VAL A 101 -2.23 -25.28 23.93
N GLY A 102 -0.96 -25.35 23.55
CA GLY A 102 -0.38 -26.53 22.90
C GLY A 102 -0.32 -26.47 21.37
N GLY A 103 -0.95 -25.46 20.75
CA GLY A 103 -0.85 -25.18 19.32
C GLY A 103 0.48 -24.55 18.90
N TYR A 104 0.75 -24.56 17.59
CA TYR A 104 1.87 -23.85 16.99
C TYR A 104 1.37 -22.60 16.27
N TYR A 105 1.77 -21.44 16.78
CA TYR A 105 1.38 -20.16 16.23
C TYR A 105 2.61 -19.36 15.80
N VAL A 106 2.44 -18.51 14.81
CA VAL A 106 3.51 -17.64 14.31
C VAL A 106 3.10 -16.19 14.45
N ASP A 107 3.98 -15.40 15.04
CA ASP A 107 3.87 -13.94 15.07
C ASP A 107 4.93 -13.36 14.13
N ILE A 108 4.55 -12.47 13.22
CA ILE A 108 5.48 -11.79 12.33
C ILE A 108 5.58 -10.34 12.81
N ARG A 109 6.80 -9.90 13.15
CA ARG A 109 7.08 -8.55 13.65
C ARG A 109 6.33 -8.16 14.93
N ASN A 110 5.96 -9.13 15.76
CA ASN A 110 5.37 -8.89 17.08
C ASN A 110 4.01 -8.16 17.03
N LEU A 111 3.22 -8.43 16.00
CA LEU A 111 1.87 -7.85 15.81
C LEU A 111 0.77 -8.69 16.48
N GLY A 112 1.14 -9.85 17.02
CA GLY A 112 0.25 -10.84 17.62
C GLY A 112 -0.09 -11.95 16.62
N ALA A 113 0.00 -13.20 17.07
CA ALA A 113 -0.25 -14.37 16.23
C ALA A 113 -1.66 -14.46 15.63
N GLN A 114 -2.65 -13.80 16.24
CA GLN A 114 -4.03 -13.68 15.71
C GLN A 114 -4.09 -12.82 14.44
N ARG A 115 -3.11 -11.93 14.25
CA ARG A 115 -3.02 -11.00 13.12
C ARG A 115 -2.14 -11.53 11.98
N THR A 116 -1.52 -12.70 12.16
CA THR A 116 -0.76 -13.35 11.09
C THR A 116 -1.70 -14.13 10.18
N LEU A 117 -1.59 -13.89 8.88
CA LEU A 117 -2.30 -14.66 7.85
C LEU A 117 -1.40 -15.81 7.39
N VAL A 118 -1.89 -17.04 7.55
CA VAL A 118 -1.25 -18.25 7.03
C VAL A 118 -2.07 -18.74 5.84
N LEU A 119 -1.40 -18.87 4.71
CA LEU A 119 -1.98 -19.39 3.48
C LEU A 119 -1.38 -20.75 3.16
N MET A 120 -2.24 -21.74 2.95
CA MET A 120 -1.88 -23.05 2.42
C MET A 120 -2.45 -23.15 1.00
N ASN A 121 -1.57 -23.27 0.00
CA ASN A 121 -1.96 -23.29 -1.42
C ASN A 121 -2.88 -22.10 -1.81
N GLY A 122 -2.58 -20.92 -1.28
CA GLY A 122 -3.36 -19.70 -1.53
C GLY A 122 -4.69 -19.60 -0.75
N LYS A 123 -5.04 -20.60 0.06
CA LYS A 123 -6.24 -20.59 0.92
C LYS A 123 -5.86 -20.31 2.37
N ARG A 124 -6.66 -19.47 3.03
CA ARG A 124 -6.47 -19.19 4.46
C ARG A 124 -6.68 -20.46 5.29
N LEU A 125 -5.73 -20.74 6.19
CA LEU A 125 -5.85 -21.83 7.14
C LEU A 125 -7.02 -21.55 8.12
N GLY A 126 -7.67 -22.61 8.60
CA GLY A 126 -8.70 -22.50 9.62
C GLY A 126 -8.17 -21.77 10.86
N ALA A 127 -8.96 -20.87 11.42
CA ALA A 127 -8.62 -20.16 12.64
C ALA A 127 -9.54 -20.58 13.78
N THR A 128 -9.03 -20.58 15.00
CA THR A 128 -9.84 -20.80 16.20
C THR A 128 -10.78 -19.61 16.43
N THR A 129 -11.70 -19.73 17.39
CA THR A 129 -12.62 -18.64 17.78
C THR A 129 -11.88 -17.37 18.19
N ALA A 130 -10.65 -17.52 18.69
CA ALA A 130 -9.77 -16.41 19.05
C ALA A 130 -8.89 -15.94 17.88
N GLY A 131 -9.03 -16.47 16.66
CA GLY A 131 -8.31 -16.01 15.47
C GLY A 131 -6.91 -16.61 15.27
N TYR A 132 -6.49 -17.57 16.10
CA TYR A 132 -5.21 -18.26 15.94
C TYR A 132 -5.27 -19.30 14.83
N GLN A 133 -4.22 -19.38 13.99
CA GLN A 133 -4.07 -20.40 12.96
C GLN A 133 -2.99 -21.40 13.39
N ASP A 134 -3.39 -22.64 13.65
CA ASP A 134 -2.49 -23.67 14.18
C ASP A 134 -1.72 -24.39 13.06
N LEU A 135 -0.41 -24.23 13.08
CA LEU A 135 0.52 -24.84 12.14
C LEU A 135 0.78 -26.33 12.41
N SER A 136 0.36 -26.85 13.57
CA SER A 136 0.45 -28.28 13.90
C SER A 136 -0.26 -29.18 12.86
N GLN A 137 -1.24 -28.61 12.16
CA GLN A 137 -2.06 -29.28 11.15
C GLN A 137 -1.30 -29.51 9.83
N ILE A 138 -0.13 -28.87 9.64
CA ILE A 138 0.64 -28.94 8.40
C ILE A 138 1.89 -29.82 8.63
N PRO A 139 1.91 -31.06 8.13
CA PRO A 139 3.10 -31.90 8.23
C PRO A 139 4.20 -31.39 7.28
N MET A 140 5.44 -31.31 7.77
CA MET A 140 6.59 -30.86 6.97
C MET A 140 6.80 -31.67 5.70
N SER A 141 6.46 -32.96 5.71
CA SER A 141 6.54 -33.83 4.53
C SER A 141 5.69 -33.33 3.37
N ALA A 142 4.56 -32.68 3.64
CA ALA A 142 3.63 -32.16 2.63
C ALA A 142 4.00 -30.76 2.11
N VAL A 143 5.04 -30.11 2.65
CA VAL A 143 5.40 -28.73 2.32
C VAL A 143 6.52 -28.68 1.28
N GLU A 144 6.23 -28.22 0.06
CA GLU A 144 7.25 -28.03 -0.97
C GLU A 144 8.10 -26.76 -0.75
N ARG A 145 7.43 -25.67 -0.36
CA ARG A 145 8.04 -24.35 -0.24
C ARG A 145 7.30 -23.52 0.78
N ILE A 146 8.06 -22.71 1.52
CA ILE A 146 7.51 -21.73 2.46
C ILE A 146 7.87 -20.34 1.94
N GLU A 147 6.85 -19.50 1.78
CA GLU A 147 7.00 -18.12 1.32
C GLU A 147 6.55 -17.19 2.45
N ILE A 148 7.40 -16.23 2.80
CA ILE A 148 7.16 -15.31 3.90
C ILE A 148 7.23 -13.90 3.35
N LEU A 149 6.09 -13.24 3.38
CA LEU A 149 5.95 -11.83 3.06
C LEU A 149 6.30 -11.01 4.30
N LYS A 150 7.30 -10.14 4.18
CA LYS A 150 7.68 -9.20 5.24
C LYS A 150 7.14 -7.82 4.93
#